data_AF-A0A2N9ECR2-F1
#
_entry.id   AF-A0A2N9ECR2-F1
#
_cell.length_a   1.000
_cell.length_b   1.000
_cell.length_c   1.000
_cell.angle_alpha   90.00
_cell.angle_beta   90.00
_cell.angle_gamma   90.00
#
_symmetry.space_group_name_H-M   'P 1'
#
loop_
_entity.id
_entity.type
_entity.pdbx_description
1 polymer ?
#
loop_
_entity_poly.entity_id
_entity_poly.type
_entity_poly.pdbx_seq_one_letter_code
_entity_poly.pdbx_strand_id
1 'polypeptide(L)'
;MVGNTALPETALKNGAKPMIIFNKQYAKSPSLYAVELINEPLAPGASLESLNKYYKAGYEAVRKHSNAYVVMSNRLGSSDPRELFPLANGLMRSVIDVHYYNLFSDMLNTMTVQQNIDYIYTNRTGQLNYVTTSNGPLVLIGEWVAEWKVNGATKEEYQKFAKAQLDVYGRATFGWAYWTLKNVNKHWSLEWMIKNGYIKL
;
A
#
# COMPACT_ATOMS: atom_id res chain seq x y z
N MET A 1 -0.37 -18.13 -0.60
CA MET A 1 -1.58 -17.55 0.01
C MET A 1 -1.23 -16.14 0.47
N VAL A 2 -1.50 -15.12 -0.35
CA VAL A 2 -1.76 -13.79 0.22
C VAL A 2 -3.18 -13.92 0.73
N GLY A 3 -3.31 -14.21 2.02
CA GLY A 3 -4.61 -14.32 2.64
C GLY A 3 -5.24 -12.94 2.60
N ASN A 4 -6.42 -12.85 1.98
CA ASN A 4 -7.39 -11.78 2.24
C ASN A 4 -7.62 -11.76 3.76
N THR A 5 -6.77 -11.03 4.49
CA THR A 5 -6.92 -10.74 5.92
C THR A 5 -7.57 -9.38 6.09
N ALA A 6 -8.49 -9.08 5.18
CA ALA A 6 -9.51 -8.07 5.32
C ALA A 6 -10.13 -8.16 6.72
N LEU A 7 -9.84 -7.18 7.55
CA LEU A 7 -10.34 -7.16 8.93
C LEU A 7 -11.82 -6.74 8.93
N PRO A 8 -12.74 -7.58 9.48
CA PRO A 8 -14.15 -7.25 9.56
C PRO A 8 -14.42 -6.08 10.52
N GLU A 9 -15.60 -5.47 10.45
CA GLU A 9 -16.00 -4.30 11.27
C GLU A 9 -15.80 -4.51 12.79
N THR A 10 -15.86 -5.75 13.26
CA THR A 10 -15.59 -6.12 14.67
C THR A 10 -14.15 -5.78 15.11
N ALA A 11 -13.18 -5.79 14.19
CA ALA A 11 -11.80 -5.37 14.45
C ALA A 11 -11.69 -3.85 14.64
N LEU A 12 -12.48 -3.04 13.91
CA LEU A 12 -12.48 -1.58 14.05
C LEU A 12 -13.01 -1.14 15.44
N LYS A 13 -14.03 -1.83 15.95
CA LYS A 13 -14.64 -1.53 17.26
C LYS A 13 -13.69 -1.84 18.44
N ASN A 14 -12.77 -2.79 18.29
CA ASN A 14 -11.84 -3.22 19.35
C ASN A 14 -10.37 -2.77 19.13
N GLY A 15 -10.03 -2.25 17.94
CA GLY A 15 -8.65 -1.98 17.52
C GLY A 15 -7.98 -0.77 18.17
N ALA A 16 -8.70 0.06 18.94
CA ALA A 16 -8.12 1.21 19.61
C ALA A 16 -7.15 0.82 20.76
N LYS A 17 -7.41 -0.29 21.46
CA LYS A 17 -6.61 -0.69 22.63
C LYS A 17 -5.18 -1.15 22.28
N PRO A 18 -4.95 -2.04 21.30
CA PRO A 18 -3.60 -2.43 20.90
C PRO A 18 -2.77 -1.24 20.38
N MET A 19 -3.41 -0.32 19.64
CA MET A 19 -2.76 0.88 19.11
C MET A 19 -2.24 1.84 20.18
N ILE A 20 -3.01 2.04 21.25
CA ILE A 20 -2.58 2.86 22.39
C ILE A 20 -1.37 2.23 23.08
N ILE A 21 -1.32 0.90 23.23
CA ILE A 21 -0.21 0.18 23.86
C ILE A 21 1.05 0.29 23.00
N PHE A 22 0.94 0.02 21.69
CA PHE A 22 2.06 0.14 20.75
C PHE A 22 2.64 1.55 20.75
N ASN A 23 1.78 2.57 20.63
CA ASN A 23 2.24 3.96 20.61
C ASN A 23 2.96 4.34 21.89
N LYS A 24 2.46 3.96 23.07
CA LYS A 24 3.13 4.28 24.33
C LYS A 24 4.54 3.68 24.42
N GLN A 25 4.74 2.49 23.85
CA GLN A 25 6.03 1.80 23.90
C GLN A 25 7.06 2.39 22.93
N TYR A 26 6.66 2.72 21.70
CA TYR A 26 7.59 3.15 20.63
C TYR A 26 7.63 4.66 20.40
N ALA A 27 6.72 5.44 21.01
CA ALA A 27 6.57 6.87 20.76
C ALA A 27 7.84 7.71 20.90
N LYS A 28 8.72 7.33 21.83
CA LYS A 28 9.99 8.04 22.09
C LYS A 28 11.16 7.52 21.27
N SER A 29 10.95 6.48 20.45
CA SER A 29 12.00 5.97 19.59
C SER A 29 12.30 7.00 18.48
N PRO A 30 13.56 7.47 18.35
CA PRO A 30 13.93 8.36 17.25
C PRO A 30 13.81 7.68 15.88
N SER A 31 13.72 6.35 15.85
CA SER A 31 13.55 5.55 14.62
C SER A 31 12.09 5.33 14.22
N LEU A 32 11.11 5.79 15.01
CA LEU A 32 9.70 5.67 14.66
C LEU A 32 9.31 6.72 13.62
N TYR A 33 9.31 6.32 12.35
CA TYR A 33 9.01 7.21 11.23
C TYR A 33 7.49 7.34 10.96
N ALA A 34 6.79 6.21 10.90
CA ALA A 34 5.37 6.14 10.55
C ALA A 34 4.67 5.01 11.31
N VAL A 35 3.35 5.12 11.47
CA VAL A 35 2.47 4.12 12.05
C VAL A 35 1.27 3.93 11.12
N GLU A 36 1.10 2.73 10.60
CA GLU A 36 -0.11 2.33 9.90
C GLU A 36 -1.15 1.80 10.88
N LEU A 37 -2.39 2.28 10.76
CA LEU A 37 -3.43 1.99 11.74
C LEU A 37 -4.09 0.62 11.51
N ILE A 38 -4.41 0.30 10.26
CA ILE A 38 -5.00 -0.98 9.85
C ILE A 38 -4.67 -1.26 8.39
N ASN A 39 -4.33 -2.51 8.09
CA ASN A 39 -4.06 -2.98 6.74
C ASN A 39 -5.37 -3.36 6.03
N GLU A 40 -5.54 -2.92 4.78
CA GLU A 40 -6.53 -3.42 3.81
C GLU A 40 -7.96 -3.65 4.36
N PRO A 41 -8.62 -2.64 4.96
CA PRO A 41 -10.03 -2.77 5.36
C PRO A 41 -10.92 -3.10 4.15
N LEU A 42 -11.85 -4.04 4.25
CA LEU A 42 -12.62 -4.51 3.09
C LEU A 42 -14.00 -3.87 2.97
N ALA A 43 -14.28 -3.22 1.84
CA ALA A 43 -15.61 -2.72 1.51
C ALA A 43 -16.53 -3.86 0.98
N PRO A 44 -17.86 -3.79 1.20
CA PRO A 44 -18.55 -2.78 2.01
C PRO A 44 -18.58 -3.12 3.52
N GLY A 45 -17.97 -4.23 3.95
CA GLY A 45 -18.02 -4.71 5.34
C GLY A 45 -17.48 -3.70 6.35
N ALA A 46 -16.32 -3.08 6.07
CA ALA A 46 -15.87 -1.88 6.76
C ALA A 46 -16.49 -0.66 6.08
N SER A 47 -17.53 -0.07 6.67
CA SER A 47 -18.15 1.14 6.12
C SER A 47 -17.18 2.33 6.17
N LEU A 48 -17.31 3.28 5.23
CA LEU A 48 -16.48 4.49 5.22
C LEU A 48 -16.68 5.32 6.50
N GLU A 49 -17.90 5.37 7.03
CA GLU A 49 -18.19 6.07 8.28
C GLU A 49 -17.47 5.44 9.47
N SER A 50 -17.58 4.12 9.65
CA SER A 50 -16.90 3.39 10.72
C SER A 50 -15.37 3.51 10.58
N LEU A 51 -14.86 3.44 9.36
CA LEU A 51 -13.43 3.58 9.07
C LEU A 51 -12.91 4.99 9.37
N ASN A 52 -13.63 6.04 8.98
CA ASN A 52 -13.26 7.42 9.28
C ASN A 52 -13.22 7.69 10.80
N LYS A 53 -14.18 7.14 11.57
CA LYS A 53 -14.16 7.20 13.04
C LYS A 53 -12.94 6.50 13.62
N TYR A 54 -12.62 5.31 13.11
CA TYR A 54 -11.45 4.54 13.53
C TYR A 54 -10.14 5.29 13.24
N TYR A 55 -9.95 5.79 12.01
CA TYR A 55 -8.75 6.53 11.63
C TYR A 55 -8.57 7.83 12.40
N LYS A 56 -9.65 8.57 12.65
CA LYS A 56 -9.58 9.78 13.49
C LYS A 56 -9.14 9.44 14.91
N ALA A 57 -9.73 8.41 15.53
CA ALA A 57 -9.35 7.99 16.88
C ALA A 57 -7.90 7.47 16.95
N GLY A 58 -7.46 6.68 15.95
CA GLY A 58 -6.08 6.19 15.86
C GLY A 58 -5.08 7.33 15.68
N TYR A 59 -5.38 8.29 14.81
CA TYR A 59 -4.58 9.50 14.62
C TYR A 59 -4.42 10.29 15.93
N GLU A 60 -5.52 10.57 16.64
CA GLU A 60 -5.48 11.27 17.92
C GLU A 60 -4.65 10.52 18.96
N ALA A 61 -4.72 9.18 18.98
CA ALA A 61 -3.92 8.35 19.86
C ALA A 61 -2.41 8.41 19.53
N VAL A 62 -2.02 8.39 18.26
CA VAL A 62 -0.63 8.57 17.84
C VAL A 62 -0.13 9.96 18.25
N ARG A 63 -0.90 11.01 17.96
CA ARG A 63 -0.51 12.40 18.22
C ARG A 63 -0.33 12.74 19.70
N LYS A 64 -0.99 12.01 20.61
CA LYS A 64 -0.76 12.15 22.06
C LYS A 64 0.65 11.76 22.50
N HIS A 65 1.37 10.98 21.70
CA HIS A 65 2.64 10.38 22.11
C HIS A 65 3.78 10.59 21.11
N SER A 66 3.48 10.79 19.82
CA SER A 66 4.50 10.88 18.76
C SER A 66 4.10 11.81 17.61
N ASN A 67 5.12 12.34 16.95
CA ASN A 67 5.01 13.08 15.68
C ASN A 67 5.19 12.18 14.45
N ALA A 68 5.18 10.85 14.59
CA ALA A 68 5.27 9.93 13.46
C ALA A 68 4.18 10.19 12.40
N TYR A 69 4.45 9.88 11.14
CA TYR A 69 3.42 9.89 10.11
C TYR A 69 2.33 8.88 10.46
N VAL A 70 1.06 9.21 10.18
CA VAL A 70 -0.06 8.28 10.39
C VAL A 70 -0.54 7.82 9.03
N VAL A 71 -0.41 6.52 8.78
CA VAL A 71 -0.72 5.88 7.50
C VAL A 71 -2.12 5.26 7.58
N MET A 72 -2.93 5.53 6.55
CA MET A 72 -4.31 5.08 6.42
C MET A 72 -4.46 4.31 5.11
N SER A 73 -4.60 2.99 5.18
CA SER A 73 -4.85 2.14 4.01
C SER A 73 -6.19 2.47 3.37
N ASN A 74 -6.21 2.56 2.04
CA ASN A 74 -7.43 2.48 1.26
C ASN A 74 -8.16 1.16 1.53
N ARG A 75 -9.48 1.17 1.33
CA ARG A 75 -10.26 -0.05 1.39
C ARG A 75 -10.01 -0.93 0.17
N LEU A 76 -10.00 -2.25 0.38
CA LEU A 76 -10.16 -3.22 -0.69
C LEU A 76 -11.61 -3.23 -1.20
N GLY A 77 -11.79 -3.68 -2.44
CA GLY A 77 -13.10 -3.83 -3.07
C GLY A 77 -13.57 -2.55 -3.78
N SER A 78 -14.88 -2.47 -4.03
CA SER A 78 -15.48 -1.33 -4.73
C SER A 78 -15.53 -0.10 -3.81
N SER A 79 -14.49 0.72 -3.87
CA SER A 79 -14.34 1.96 -3.13
C SER A 79 -13.67 3.02 -3.99
N ASP A 80 -13.92 4.30 -3.72
CA ASP A 80 -13.22 5.40 -4.39
C ASP A 80 -11.82 5.53 -3.76
N PRO A 81 -10.72 5.46 -4.53
CA PRO A 81 -9.37 5.67 -4.01
C PRO A 81 -9.16 6.98 -3.25
N ARG A 82 -10.00 8.00 -3.46
CA ARG A 82 -9.96 9.31 -2.77
C ARG A 82 -10.94 9.43 -1.61
N GLU A 83 -11.69 8.39 -1.24
CA GLU A 83 -12.74 8.50 -0.22
C GLU A 83 -12.24 8.95 1.17
N LEU A 84 -10.95 8.75 1.45
CA LEU A 84 -10.29 9.17 2.69
C LEU A 84 -9.72 10.59 2.64
N PHE A 85 -9.68 11.26 1.48
CA PHE A 85 -9.09 12.59 1.33
C PHE A 85 -9.76 13.65 2.22
N PRO A 86 -11.11 13.69 2.35
CA PRO A 86 -11.76 14.66 3.23
C PRO A 86 -11.29 14.55 4.68
N LEU A 87 -10.95 13.34 5.15
CA LEU A 87 -10.39 13.14 6.48
C LEU A 87 -8.89 13.49 6.49
N ALA A 88 -8.09 12.87 5.62
CA ALA A 88 -6.64 12.98 5.63
C ALA A 88 -6.14 14.42 5.42
N ASN A 89 -6.77 15.20 4.54
CA ASN A 89 -6.37 16.59 4.30
C ASN A 89 -6.52 17.50 5.54
N GLY A 90 -7.38 17.13 6.49
CA GLY A 90 -7.52 17.84 7.75
C GLY A 90 -6.48 17.48 8.82
N LEU A 91 -5.58 16.53 8.52
CA LEU A 91 -4.67 15.94 9.50
C LEU A 91 -3.21 16.21 9.11
N MET A 92 -2.41 16.70 10.07
CA MET A 92 -0.99 16.90 9.82
C MET A 92 -0.25 15.58 9.75
N ARG A 93 0.67 15.44 8.78
CA ARG A 93 1.51 14.25 8.61
C ARG A 93 0.67 12.96 8.47
N SER A 94 -0.46 13.05 7.77
CA SER A 94 -1.22 11.88 7.32
C SER A 94 -0.73 11.40 5.97
N VAL A 95 -0.81 10.10 5.77
CA VAL A 95 -0.43 9.40 4.54
C VAL A 95 -1.57 8.46 4.16
N ILE A 96 -1.92 8.43 2.89
CA ILE A 96 -2.81 7.41 2.33
C ILE A 96 -1.95 6.29 1.76
N ASP A 97 -2.29 5.05 2.07
CA ASP A 97 -1.64 3.87 1.51
C ASP A 97 -2.51 3.19 0.45
N VAL A 98 -1.90 2.88 -0.69
CA VAL A 98 -2.50 2.17 -1.81
C VAL A 98 -1.66 0.97 -2.20
N HIS A 99 -2.31 -0.16 -2.48
CA HIS A 99 -1.64 -1.41 -2.85
C HIS A 99 -1.86 -1.73 -4.32
N TYR A 100 -0.79 -1.93 -5.08
CA TYR A 100 -0.85 -2.15 -6.53
C TYR A 100 -0.24 -3.50 -6.93
N TYR A 101 -1.12 -4.49 -7.04
CA TYR A 101 -0.78 -5.84 -7.50
C TYR A 101 -1.25 -6.12 -8.92
N ASN A 102 -0.37 -6.67 -9.75
CA ASN A 102 -0.70 -7.13 -11.10
C ASN A 102 -1.08 -8.64 -11.13
N LEU A 103 -1.91 -9.08 -10.18
CA LEU A 103 -2.20 -10.50 -9.95
C LEU A 103 -3.66 -10.87 -9.67
N PHE A 104 -4.43 -9.99 -9.01
CA PHE A 104 -5.70 -10.37 -8.37
C PHE A 104 -6.95 -10.00 -9.19
N SER A 105 -6.79 -9.82 -10.50
CA SER A 105 -7.89 -9.56 -11.42
C SER A 105 -7.81 -10.51 -12.60
N ASP A 106 -8.94 -11.11 -12.98
CA ASP A 106 -9.00 -12.08 -14.08
C ASP A 106 -8.51 -11.50 -15.41
N MET A 107 -8.72 -10.20 -15.63
CA MET A 107 -8.22 -9.49 -16.80
C MET A 107 -6.69 -9.57 -16.92
N LEU A 108 -5.97 -9.66 -15.81
CA LEU A 108 -4.51 -9.72 -15.80
C LEU A 108 -3.98 -11.14 -16.06
N ASN A 109 -4.80 -12.17 -15.85
CA ASN A 109 -4.39 -13.57 -16.02
C ASN A 109 -4.07 -13.92 -17.48
N THR A 110 -4.64 -13.18 -18.44
CA THR A 110 -4.52 -13.44 -19.88
C THR A 110 -3.59 -12.45 -20.58
N MET A 111 -3.00 -11.50 -19.86
CA MET A 111 -2.11 -10.51 -20.44
C MET A 111 -0.76 -11.10 -20.83
N THR A 112 -0.24 -10.70 -21.99
CA THR A 112 1.14 -10.94 -22.39
C THR A 112 2.12 -10.14 -21.52
N VAL A 113 3.42 -10.40 -21.69
CA VAL A 113 4.49 -9.60 -21.09
C VAL A 113 4.33 -8.11 -21.41
N GLN A 114 4.19 -7.76 -22.68
CA GLN A 114 4.11 -6.37 -23.11
C GLN A 114 2.84 -5.70 -22.57
N GLN A 115 1.69 -6.41 -22.57
CA GLN A 115 0.45 -5.88 -22.01
C GLN A 115 0.56 -5.60 -20.50
N ASN A 116 1.24 -6.45 -19.75
CA ASN A 116 1.50 -6.18 -18.33
C ASN A 116 2.38 -4.95 -18.13
N ILE A 117 3.44 -4.78 -18.93
CA ILE A 117 4.32 -3.61 -18.86
C ILE A 117 3.54 -2.33 -19.24
N ASP A 118 2.78 -2.37 -20.32
CA ASP A 118 1.96 -1.24 -20.79
C ASP A 118 0.89 -0.86 -19.77
N TYR A 119 0.30 -1.84 -19.07
CA TYR A 119 -0.67 -1.60 -18.00
C TYR A 119 -0.06 -0.78 -16.85
N ILE A 120 1.23 -0.99 -16.53
CA ILE A 120 1.92 -0.16 -15.55
C ILE A 120 2.03 1.28 -16.04
N TYR A 121 2.54 1.48 -17.26
CA TYR A 121 2.74 2.83 -17.79
C TYR A 121 1.45 3.60 -18.08
N THR A 122 0.35 2.90 -18.34
CA THR A 122 -0.94 3.51 -18.66
C THR A 122 -1.87 3.51 -17.44
N ASN A 123 -2.43 2.35 -17.07
CA ASN A 123 -3.42 2.23 -16.01
C ASN A 123 -2.86 2.59 -14.63
N ARG A 124 -1.69 2.05 -14.23
CA ARG A 124 -1.12 2.38 -12.91
C ARG A 124 -0.65 3.83 -12.83
N THR A 125 -0.15 4.40 -13.93
CA THR A 125 0.08 5.86 -14.01
C THR A 125 -1.20 6.65 -13.76
N GLY A 126 -2.30 6.30 -14.43
CA GLY A 126 -3.58 6.97 -14.23
C GLY A 126 -4.09 6.87 -12.79
N GLN A 127 -3.99 5.68 -12.19
CA GLN A 127 -4.39 5.44 -10.79
C GLN A 127 -3.53 6.25 -9.81
N LEU A 128 -2.20 6.24 -9.99
CA LEU A 128 -1.30 7.00 -9.12
C LEU A 128 -1.50 8.51 -9.26
N ASN A 129 -1.68 9.02 -10.48
CA ASN A 129 -1.99 10.43 -10.73
C ASN A 129 -3.35 10.82 -10.13
N TYR A 130 -4.31 9.89 -10.08
CA TYR A 130 -5.56 10.12 -9.41
C TYR A 130 -5.35 10.31 -7.91
N VAL A 131 -4.57 9.49 -7.22
CA VAL A 131 -4.35 9.70 -5.77
C VAL A 131 -3.27 10.74 -5.44
N THR A 132 -2.41 11.13 -6.39
CA THR A 132 -1.33 12.10 -6.15
C THR A 132 -1.73 13.48 -6.65
N THR A 133 -2.25 14.33 -5.77
CA THR A 133 -2.69 15.69 -6.11
C THR A 133 -1.87 16.75 -5.38
N SER A 134 -1.77 17.96 -5.93
CA SER A 134 -0.96 19.05 -5.38
C SER A 134 -1.37 19.49 -3.96
N ASN A 135 -2.66 19.38 -3.65
CA ASN A 135 -3.24 19.72 -2.35
C ASN A 135 -3.80 18.49 -1.61
N GLY A 136 -3.34 17.29 -2.01
CA GLY A 136 -3.76 16.03 -1.41
C GLY A 136 -2.86 15.58 -0.26
N PRO A 137 -3.25 14.50 0.43
CA PRO A 137 -2.38 13.88 1.42
C PRO A 137 -1.15 13.26 0.74
N LEU A 138 -0.13 12.94 1.53
CA LEU A 138 1.00 12.15 1.04
C LEU A 138 0.51 10.74 0.67
N VAL A 139 1.10 10.14 -0.35
CA VAL A 139 0.71 8.82 -0.87
C VAL A 139 1.87 7.85 -0.76
N LEU A 140 1.63 6.73 -0.10
CA LEU A 140 2.50 5.56 -0.04
C LEU A 140 1.95 4.49 -0.99
N ILE A 141 2.83 3.85 -1.76
CA ILE A 141 2.51 2.56 -2.39
C ILE A 141 3.07 1.47 -1.47
N GLY A 142 2.31 1.06 -0.46
CA GLY A 142 2.75 0.23 0.65
C GLY A 142 2.99 -1.22 0.26
N GLU A 143 2.31 -1.68 -0.79
CA GLU A 143 2.51 -3.02 -1.32
C GLU A 143 2.49 -3.08 -2.85
N TRP A 144 3.53 -3.71 -3.39
CA TRP A 144 3.63 -4.14 -4.78
C TRP A 144 4.66 -5.27 -4.93
N VAL A 145 4.57 -6.02 -6.03
CA VAL A 145 5.52 -7.08 -6.40
C VAL A 145 5.76 -7.13 -7.88
N ALA A 146 6.96 -7.55 -8.28
CA ALA A 146 7.29 -7.94 -9.64
C ALA A 146 6.93 -9.41 -9.91
N GLU A 147 5.73 -9.83 -9.47
CA GLU A 147 5.12 -11.12 -9.77
C GLU A 147 3.85 -10.90 -10.60
N TRP A 148 3.61 -11.79 -11.55
CA TRP A 148 2.48 -11.77 -12.46
C TRP A 148 2.08 -13.19 -12.88
N LYS A 149 1.08 -13.33 -13.77
CA LYS A 149 0.60 -14.63 -14.24
C LYS A 149 1.25 -15.12 -15.52
N VAL A 150 2.21 -14.39 -16.08
CA VAL A 150 2.89 -14.79 -17.30
C VAL A 150 3.78 -16.01 -17.03
N ASN A 151 3.47 -17.12 -17.70
CA ASN A 151 4.25 -18.35 -17.64
C ASN A 151 5.49 -18.27 -18.55
N GLY A 152 6.63 -18.72 -18.04
CA GLY A 152 7.87 -18.85 -18.84
C GLY A 152 8.55 -17.54 -19.21
N ALA A 153 8.17 -16.41 -18.59
CA ALA A 153 8.84 -15.13 -18.82
C ALA A 153 10.34 -15.20 -18.46
N THR A 154 11.14 -14.64 -19.35
CA THR A 154 12.60 -14.51 -19.22
C THR A 154 12.99 -13.53 -18.12
N LYS A 155 14.25 -13.57 -17.70
CA LYS A 155 14.80 -12.63 -16.72
C LYS A 155 14.67 -11.18 -17.19
N GLU A 156 14.97 -10.93 -18.46
CA GLU A 156 14.91 -9.61 -19.09
C GLU A 156 13.48 -9.05 -19.08
N GLU A 157 12.48 -9.90 -19.22
CA GLU A 157 11.07 -9.49 -19.17
C GLU A 157 10.63 -9.10 -17.75
N TYR A 158 11.03 -9.87 -16.74
CA TYR A 158 10.82 -9.48 -15.34
C TYR A 158 11.57 -8.19 -14.98
N GLN A 159 12.80 -7.99 -15.49
CA GLN A 159 13.55 -6.75 -15.29
C GLN A 159 12.80 -5.55 -15.87
N LYS A 160 12.27 -5.66 -17.11
CA LYS A 160 11.48 -4.61 -17.75
C LYS A 160 10.21 -4.30 -16.97
N PHE A 161 9.54 -5.32 -16.45
CA PHE A 161 8.33 -5.15 -15.64
C PHE A 161 8.61 -4.49 -14.31
N ALA A 162 9.59 -4.98 -13.56
CA ALA A 162 9.98 -4.39 -12.29
C ALA A 162 10.48 -2.95 -12.47
N LYS A 163 11.20 -2.65 -13.57
CA LYS A 163 11.59 -1.29 -13.92
C LYS A 163 10.37 -0.40 -14.17
N ALA A 164 9.38 -0.87 -14.94
CA ALA A 164 8.17 -0.10 -15.17
C ALA A 164 7.44 0.24 -13.86
N GLN A 165 7.37 -0.72 -12.94
CA GLN A 165 6.81 -0.49 -11.60
C GLN A 165 7.63 0.55 -10.84
N LEU A 166 8.96 0.44 -10.78
CA LEU A 166 9.82 1.43 -10.11
C LEU A 166 9.70 2.83 -10.71
N ASP A 167 9.67 2.95 -12.04
CA ASP A 167 9.53 4.23 -12.75
C ASP A 167 8.19 4.90 -12.40
N VAL A 168 7.11 4.12 -12.33
CA VAL A 168 5.76 4.63 -12.03
C VAL A 168 5.61 4.90 -10.54
N TYR A 169 5.90 3.91 -9.69
CA TYR A 169 5.68 3.93 -8.24
C TYR A 169 6.67 4.82 -7.50
N GLY A 170 7.87 5.06 -8.06
CA GLY A 170 8.82 6.05 -7.57
C GLY A 170 8.28 7.49 -7.54
N ARG A 171 7.15 7.76 -8.20
CA ARG A 171 6.47 9.07 -8.17
C ARG A 171 5.53 9.26 -6.97
N ALA A 172 5.30 8.22 -6.16
CA ALA A 172 4.50 8.34 -4.96
C ALA A 172 5.15 9.31 -3.95
N THR A 173 4.36 10.20 -3.35
CA THR A 173 4.88 11.34 -2.58
C THR A 173 5.42 10.99 -1.20
N PHE A 174 5.09 9.81 -0.68
CA PHE A 174 5.67 9.26 0.56
C PHE A 174 6.69 8.14 0.30
N GLY A 175 6.73 7.60 -0.92
CA GLY A 175 7.57 6.48 -1.32
C GLY A 175 6.78 5.20 -1.62
N TRP A 176 7.48 4.08 -1.63
CA TRP A 176 6.93 2.76 -1.92
C TRP A 176 7.59 1.69 -1.06
N ALA A 177 6.91 0.55 -0.89
CA ALA A 177 7.44 -0.63 -0.21
C ALA A 177 7.12 -1.91 -1.00
N TYR A 178 8.16 -2.72 -1.24
CA TYR A 178 8.03 -3.99 -1.95
C TYR A 178 7.53 -5.07 -1.00
N TRP A 179 6.54 -5.86 -1.43
CA TRP A 179 6.00 -6.96 -0.64
C TRP A 179 6.62 -8.31 -1.04
N THR A 180 7.67 -8.79 -0.42
CA THR A 180 8.24 -8.46 0.88
C THR A 180 9.77 -8.55 0.82
N LEU A 181 10.46 -8.25 1.92
CA LEU A 181 11.92 -8.32 1.97
C LEU A 181 12.44 -9.74 1.68
N LYS A 182 11.83 -10.77 2.29
CA LYS A 182 12.21 -12.18 2.14
C LYS A 182 10.99 -13.06 2.00
N ASN A 183 10.99 -13.93 0.99
CA ASN A 183 9.93 -14.90 0.75
C ASN A 183 10.51 -16.19 0.13
N VAL A 184 9.83 -17.32 0.34
CA VAL A 184 10.16 -18.59 -0.33
C VAL A 184 9.89 -18.55 -1.83
N ASN A 185 8.92 -17.74 -2.25
CA ASN A 185 8.63 -17.48 -3.65
C ASN A 185 9.54 -16.35 -4.16
N LYS A 186 10.33 -16.64 -5.18
CA LYS A 186 11.44 -15.81 -5.65
C LYS A 186 11.04 -14.37 -5.97
N HIS A 187 10.01 -14.16 -6.79
CA HIS A 187 9.59 -12.80 -7.16
C HIS A 187 8.81 -12.08 -6.06
N TRP A 188 8.43 -12.75 -4.98
CA TRP A 188 7.89 -12.11 -3.78
C TRP A 188 8.98 -11.68 -2.78
N SER A 189 10.26 -11.92 -3.10
CA SER A 189 11.40 -11.66 -2.23
C SER A 189 12.27 -10.54 -2.84
N LEU A 190 12.16 -9.31 -2.33
CA LEU A 190 12.98 -8.18 -2.79
C LEU A 190 14.47 -8.51 -2.67
N GLU A 191 14.89 -9.15 -1.57
CA GLU A 191 16.28 -9.56 -1.38
C GLU A 191 16.74 -10.49 -2.51
N TRP A 192 15.92 -11.48 -2.88
CA TRP A 192 16.26 -12.39 -3.97
C TRP A 192 16.30 -11.65 -5.32
N MET A 193 15.32 -10.78 -5.58
CA MET A 193 15.25 -9.99 -6.81
C MET A 193 16.47 -9.10 -7.00
N ILE A 194 16.96 -8.45 -5.95
CA ILE A 194 18.17 -7.63 -6.00
C ILE A 194 19.42 -8.50 -6.18
N LYS A 195 19.59 -9.54 -5.34
CA LYS A 195 20.78 -10.42 -5.38
C LYS A 195 20.96 -11.13 -6.72
N ASN A 196 19.86 -11.42 -7.42
CA ASN A 196 19.88 -12.11 -8.71
C ASN A 196 19.78 -11.13 -9.89
N GLY A 197 19.81 -9.82 -9.64
CA GLY A 197 19.85 -8.78 -10.68
C GLY A 197 18.56 -8.62 -11.47
N TYR A 198 17.40 -8.91 -10.87
CA TYR A 198 16.08 -8.62 -11.44
C TYR A 198 15.64 -7.18 -11.15
N ILE A 199 16.02 -6.65 -9.98
CA ILE A 199 15.79 -5.26 -9.58
C ILE A 199 17.13 -4.60 -9.28
N LYS A 200 17.27 -3.34 -9.70
CA LYS A 200 18.37 -2.44 -9.31
C LYS A 200 17.75 -1.20 -8.69
N LEU A 201 18.14 -0.91 -7.45
CA LEU A 201 17.74 0.29 -6.69
C LEU A 201 18.87 1.31 -6.66
#